data_AF-A0A4S4MRP4-F1
#
_entry.id   AF-A0A4S4MRP4-F1
#
_cell.length_a   1.000
_cell.length_b   1.000
_cell.length_c   1.000
_cell.angle_alpha   90.00
_cell.angle_beta   90.00
_cell.angle_gamma   90.00
#
_symmetry.space_group_name_H-M   'P 1'
#
loop_
_entity.id
_entity.type
_entity.pdbx_description
1 polymer ?
#
loop_
_entity_poly.entity_id
_entity_poly.type
_entity_poly.pdbx_seq_one_letter_code
_entity_poly.pdbx_strand_id
1 'polypeptide(L)'
;MALGQLVAISVATNLFFLTILLKDNQKRTRRSTTIAPPTLWVSVLVALLAVGISPYTDATTFLPNLLVMHFFVFLPLLPVGYNTRSMFAIRTKTLYLLAATVAVGLRLRTTYAAAISLPAREQSVLGFLSAALATLHAHPAQSSIGWDVIWTTISLLLWLAFAPPTATPSSARRTKPPRSTLLMSAITSLLFSVGIGAPLAFHQDVDDSTLTKAQVS
;
A
#
# COMPACT_ATOMS: atom_id res chain seq x y z
N MET A 1 12.44 -22.41 -4.88
CA MET A 1 11.76 -21.11 -5.11
C MET A 1 10.50 -20.89 -4.26
N ALA A 2 9.72 -21.92 -3.92
CA ALA A 2 8.58 -21.78 -2.98
C ALA A 2 8.99 -21.26 -1.58
N LEU A 3 10.17 -21.67 -1.11
CA LEU A 3 10.72 -21.25 0.18
C LEU A 3 11.06 -19.75 0.22
N GLY A 4 11.52 -19.16 -0.89
CA GLY A 4 11.84 -17.73 -0.96
C GLY A 4 10.61 -16.83 -0.88
N GLN A 5 9.44 -17.33 -1.28
CA GLN A 5 8.19 -16.59 -1.23
C GLN A 5 7.44 -16.80 0.06
N LEU A 6 7.47 -18.01 0.64
CA LEU A 6 7.07 -18.21 2.03
C LEU A 6 7.87 -17.30 2.97
N VAL A 7 9.17 -17.13 2.69
CA VAL A 7 10.03 -16.17 3.40
C VAL A 7 9.57 -14.74 3.13
N ALA A 8 9.35 -14.31 1.88
CA ALA A 8 8.92 -12.95 1.57
C ALA A 8 7.57 -12.58 2.21
N ILE A 9 6.60 -13.51 2.20
CA ILE A 9 5.29 -13.36 2.82
C ILE A 9 5.42 -13.30 4.34
N SER A 10 6.20 -14.21 4.94
CA SER A 10 6.46 -14.20 6.38
C SER A 10 7.22 -12.94 6.83
N VAL A 11 8.11 -12.40 6.00
CA VAL A 11 8.86 -11.18 6.27
C VAL A 11 7.96 -9.96 6.15
N ALA A 12 7.08 -9.90 5.14
CA ALA A 12 6.09 -8.82 5.03
C ALA A 12 5.11 -8.82 6.21
N THR A 13 4.65 -10.01 6.64
CA THR A 13 3.82 -10.12 7.86
C THR A 13 4.60 -9.82 9.13
N ASN A 14 5.84 -10.28 9.28
CA ASN A 14 6.67 -9.92 10.44
C ASN A 14 6.97 -8.43 10.49
N LEU A 15 7.25 -7.79 9.34
CA LEU A 15 7.45 -6.35 9.29
C LEU A 15 6.16 -5.59 9.63
N PHE A 16 5.01 -6.06 9.17
CA PHE A 16 3.71 -5.51 9.57
C PHE A 16 3.49 -5.61 11.09
N PHE A 17 3.69 -6.79 11.68
CA PHE A 17 3.58 -6.98 13.14
C PHE A 17 4.61 -6.19 13.93
N LEU A 18 5.86 -6.11 13.44
CA LEU A 18 6.92 -5.28 14.03
C LEU A 18 6.52 -3.80 13.99
N THR A 19 5.92 -3.34 12.90
CA THR A 19 5.45 -1.95 12.78
C THR A 19 4.34 -1.68 13.79
N ILE A 20 3.43 -2.63 14.02
CA ILE A 20 2.39 -2.52 15.05
C ILE A 20 3.01 -2.48 16.46
N LEU A 21 3.95 -3.38 16.77
CA LEU A 21 4.63 -3.43 18.07
C LEU A 21 5.45 -2.17 18.37
N LEU A 22 6.08 -1.59 17.36
CA LEU A 22 6.86 -0.36 17.50
C LEU A 22 5.99 0.91 17.60
N LYS A 23 4.74 0.85 17.10
CA LYS A 23 3.81 2.01 17.09
C LYS A 23 3.25 2.34 18.48
N ASP A 24 3.11 1.35 19.37
CA ASP A 24 2.55 1.55 20.71
C ASP A 24 3.48 2.32 21.67
N ASN A 25 4.78 2.41 21.36
CA ASN A 25 5.76 3.08 22.22
C ASN A 25 5.98 4.57 21.93
N GLN A 26 5.43 5.12 20.85
CA GLN A 26 5.47 6.57 20.64
C GLN A 26 4.31 7.25 21.36
N LYS A 27 4.59 7.72 22.59
CA LYS A 27 3.73 8.68 23.30
C LYS A 27 3.24 9.72 22.30
N ARG A 28 1.92 9.78 22.12
CA ARG A 28 1.18 10.55 21.12
C ARG A 28 1.38 12.05 21.34
N THR A 29 2.57 12.57 21.04
CA THR A 29 2.88 13.99 21.16
C THR A 29 2.18 14.75 20.03
N ARG A 30 1.42 15.78 20.44
CA ARG A 30 0.66 16.75 19.64
C ARG A 30 1.11 16.93 18.19
N ARG A 31 0.12 16.90 17.27
CA ARG A 31 0.13 17.38 15.87
C ARG A 31 1.46 17.95 15.39
N SER A 32 2.44 17.08 15.13
CA SER A 32 3.48 17.38 14.18
C SER A 32 2.89 17.11 12.80
N THR A 33 3.07 18.04 11.85
CA THR A 33 2.94 17.68 10.44
C THR A 33 3.79 16.43 10.22
N THR A 34 3.18 15.35 9.74
CA THR A 34 3.93 14.13 9.43
C THR A 34 4.79 14.45 8.22
N ILE A 35 6.08 14.62 8.47
CA ILE A 35 7.09 14.89 7.46
C ILE A 35 7.82 13.58 7.23
N ALA A 36 7.90 13.15 5.97
CA ALA A 36 8.67 11.99 5.55
C ALA A 36 10.14 12.40 5.36
N PRO A 37 11.09 11.78 6.08
CA PRO A 37 12.51 12.04 5.87
C PRO A 37 12.96 11.55 4.48
N PRO A 38 14.06 12.09 3.94
CA PRO A 38 14.59 11.69 2.64
C PRO A 38 14.88 10.21 2.50
N THR A 39 15.35 9.56 3.57
CA THR A 39 15.57 8.11 3.60
C THR A 39 14.30 7.32 3.28
N LEU A 40 13.14 7.77 3.76
CA LEU A 40 11.85 7.12 3.53
C LEU A 40 11.31 7.37 2.13
N TRP A 41 11.30 8.62 1.66
CA TRP A 41 10.71 8.88 0.34
C TRP A 41 11.60 8.39 -0.80
N VAL A 42 12.93 8.49 -0.67
CA VAL A 42 13.86 7.95 -1.66
C VAL A 42 13.74 6.44 -1.72
N SER A 43 13.67 5.74 -0.59
CA SER A 43 13.52 4.28 -0.61
C SER A 43 12.25 3.83 -1.30
N VAL A 44 11.12 4.50 -1.02
CA VAL A 44 9.84 4.21 -1.69
C VAL A 44 9.92 4.45 -3.19
N LEU A 45 10.49 5.58 -3.62
CA LEU A 45 10.61 5.89 -5.05
C LEU A 45 11.54 4.95 -5.80
N VAL A 46 12.68 4.59 -5.21
CA VAL A 46 13.62 3.65 -5.82
C VAL A 46 13.01 2.24 -5.88
N ALA A 47 12.28 1.82 -4.85
CA ALA A 47 11.55 0.56 -4.89
C ALA A 47 10.48 0.54 -6.00
N LEU A 48 9.70 1.63 -6.15
CA LEU A 48 8.74 1.77 -7.25
C LEU A 48 9.40 1.78 -8.63
N LEU A 49 10.57 2.40 -8.75
CA LEU A 49 11.36 2.38 -9.99
C LEU A 49 11.82 0.96 -10.32
N ALA A 50 12.36 0.23 -9.35
CA ALA A 50 12.77 -1.17 -9.52
C ALA A 50 11.60 -2.05 -9.98
N VAL A 51 10.40 -1.85 -9.41
CA VAL A 51 9.17 -2.52 -9.85
C VAL A 51 8.82 -2.17 -11.30
N GLY A 52 8.98 -0.91 -11.70
CA GLY A 52 8.71 -0.46 -13.07
C GLY A 52 9.68 -1.01 -14.13
N ILE A 53 10.93 -1.29 -13.71
CA ILE A 53 11.98 -1.88 -14.54
C ILE A 53 11.83 -3.40 -14.65
N SER A 54 11.23 -4.07 -13.66
CA SER A 54 11.09 -5.54 -13.64
C SER A 54 10.62 -6.20 -14.95
N PRO A 55 9.64 -5.65 -15.71
CA PRO A 55 9.21 -6.26 -16.97
C PRO A 55 10.28 -6.29 -18.07
N TYR A 56 11.35 -5.48 -17.92
CA TYR A 56 12.47 -5.39 -18.85
C TYR A 56 13.72 -6.12 -18.34
N THR A 57 13.60 -6.88 -17.26
CA THR A 57 14.71 -7.66 -16.71
C THR A 57 14.76 -9.04 -17.34
N ASP A 58 15.98 -9.52 -17.55
CA ASP A 58 16.27 -10.86 -18.05
C ASP A 58 16.58 -11.80 -16.87
N ALA A 59 16.81 -13.08 -17.17
CA ALA A 59 17.18 -14.08 -16.16
C ALA A 59 18.39 -13.68 -15.29
N THR A 60 19.33 -12.91 -15.84
CA THR A 60 20.54 -12.46 -15.14
C THR A 60 20.35 -11.17 -14.34
N THR A 61 19.44 -10.29 -14.76
CA THR A 61 19.21 -8.97 -14.13
C THR A 61 18.02 -8.97 -13.18
N PHE A 62 17.14 -9.98 -13.25
CA PHE A 62 15.98 -10.13 -12.38
C PHE A 62 16.37 -10.22 -10.90
N LEU A 63 17.34 -11.06 -10.55
CA LEU A 63 17.75 -11.27 -9.15
C LEU A 63 18.40 -10.01 -8.54
N PRO A 64 19.36 -9.33 -9.21
CA PRO A 64 19.87 -8.05 -8.74
C PRO A 64 18.77 -6.98 -8.57
N ASN A 65 17.84 -6.85 -9.53
CA ASN A 65 16.74 -5.88 -9.43
C ASN A 65 15.84 -6.16 -8.21
N LEU A 66 15.53 -7.44 -7.98
CA LEU A 66 14.77 -7.88 -6.81
C LEU A 66 15.52 -7.55 -5.51
N LEU A 67 16.82 -7.82 -5.44
CA LEU A 67 17.64 -7.53 -4.25
C LEU A 67 17.68 -6.02 -3.95
N VAL A 68 17.81 -5.19 -4.99
CA VAL A 68 17.77 -3.72 -4.87
C VAL A 68 16.46 -3.28 -4.21
N MET A 69 15.31 -3.71 -4.73
CA MET A 69 14.01 -3.35 -4.15
C MET A 69 13.93 -3.74 -2.66
N HIS A 70 14.37 -4.94 -2.30
CA HIS A 70 14.35 -5.39 -0.90
C HIS A 70 15.30 -4.58 -0.02
N PHE A 71 16.54 -4.34 -0.47
CA PHE A 71 17.52 -3.54 0.25
C PHE A 71 16.98 -2.14 0.60
N PHE A 72 16.33 -1.47 -0.36
CA PHE A 72 15.74 -0.15 -0.13
C PHE A 72 14.58 -0.18 0.86
N VAL A 73 13.77 -1.24 0.90
CA VAL A 73 12.71 -1.39 1.92
C VAL A 73 13.28 -1.48 3.34
N PHE A 74 14.49 -2.03 3.52
CA PHE A 74 15.17 -2.08 4.82
C PHE A 74 15.87 -0.78 5.22
N LEU A 75 16.23 0.08 4.25
CA LEU A 75 16.93 1.33 4.50
C LEU A 75 16.25 2.24 5.56
N PRO A 76 14.92 2.48 5.52
CA PRO A 76 14.24 3.29 6.55
C PRO A 76 14.08 2.57 7.90
N LEU A 77 14.44 1.29 8.01
CA LEU A 77 14.43 0.57 9.29
C LEU A 77 15.77 0.67 10.03
N LEU A 78 16.84 1.10 9.34
CA LEU A 78 18.13 1.31 9.95
C LEU A 78 18.06 2.51 10.91
N PRO A 79 18.72 2.45 12.08
CA PRO A 79 18.78 3.53 13.06
C PRO A 79 19.71 4.66 12.60
N VAL A 80 19.52 5.14 11.37
CA VAL A 80 20.26 6.30 10.84
C VAL A 80 19.66 7.52 11.49
N GLY A 81 20.46 8.30 12.23
CA GLY A 81 20.00 9.47 12.97
C GLY A 81 19.09 10.35 12.11
N TYR A 82 17.79 10.35 12.43
CA TYR A 82 16.80 11.11 11.68
C TYR A 82 17.01 12.60 11.97
N ASN A 83 17.79 13.26 11.12
CA ASN A 83 17.93 14.71 11.21
C ASN A 83 16.61 15.34 10.74
N THR A 84 15.75 15.68 11.70
CA THR A 84 14.41 16.23 11.49
C THR A 84 14.40 17.59 10.80
N ARG A 85 15.58 18.23 10.62
CA ARG A 85 15.77 19.48 9.89
C ARG A 85 16.36 19.30 8.48
N SER A 86 16.12 18.16 7.83
CA SER A 86 16.54 18.01 6.43
C SER A 86 15.76 18.95 5.52
N MET A 87 16.46 19.72 4.68
CA MET A 87 15.86 20.56 3.64
C MET A 87 15.06 19.77 2.60
N PHE A 88 15.27 18.45 2.52
CA PHE A 88 14.63 17.56 1.54
C PHE A 88 13.45 16.76 2.11
N ALA A 89 12.94 17.15 3.27
CA ALA A 89 11.84 16.44 3.91
C ALA A 89 10.50 16.84 3.24
N ILE A 90 9.70 15.85 2.85
CA ILE A 90 8.42 16.08 2.15
C ILE A 90 7.23 15.77 3.05
N ARG A 91 6.08 16.38 2.78
CA ARG A 91 4.85 16.02 3.52
C ARG A 91 4.47 14.59 3.21
N THR A 92 4.11 13.79 4.21
CA THR A 92 3.71 12.39 4.01
C THR A 92 2.52 12.26 3.06
N LYS A 93 1.60 13.23 3.05
CA LYS A 93 0.49 13.30 2.08
C LYS A 93 1.00 13.37 0.63
N THR A 94 2.03 14.17 0.37
CA THR A 94 2.67 14.28 -0.96
C THR A 94 3.36 12.98 -1.35
N LEU A 95 4.04 12.31 -0.41
CA LEU A 95 4.65 11.00 -0.65
C LEU A 95 3.61 9.95 -1.06
N TYR A 96 2.50 9.83 -0.30
CA TYR A 96 1.43 8.90 -0.64
C TYR A 96 0.81 9.21 -2.00
N LEU A 97 0.56 10.49 -2.31
CA LEU A 97 0.04 10.90 -3.61
C LEU A 97 1.00 10.51 -4.74
N LEU A 98 2.28 10.81 -4.58
CA LEU A 98 3.31 10.47 -5.56
C LEU A 98 3.40 8.95 -5.77
N ALA A 99 3.47 8.18 -4.69
CA ALA A 99 3.49 6.72 -4.74
C ALA A 99 2.23 6.16 -5.41
N ALA A 100 1.06 6.73 -5.13
CA ALA A 100 -0.20 6.35 -5.76
C ALA A 100 -0.20 6.64 -7.26
N THR A 101 0.22 7.84 -7.68
CA THR A 101 0.30 8.21 -9.09
C THR A 101 1.25 7.30 -9.86
N VAL A 102 2.43 7.01 -9.30
CA VAL A 102 3.41 6.10 -9.92
C VAL A 102 2.85 4.68 -10.00
N ALA A 103 2.25 4.16 -8.93
CA ALA A 103 1.65 2.83 -8.91
C ALA A 103 0.54 2.68 -9.96
N VAL A 104 -0.28 3.70 -10.17
CA VAL A 104 -1.31 3.72 -11.21
C VAL A 104 -0.69 3.71 -12.59
N GLY A 105 0.31 4.55 -12.84
CA GLY A 105 1.01 4.57 -14.11
C GLY A 105 1.60 3.20 -14.46
N LEU A 106 2.24 2.55 -13.48
CA LEU A 106 2.76 1.20 -13.63
C LEU A 106 1.66 0.18 -13.93
N ARG A 107 0.55 0.20 -13.16
CA ARG A 107 -0.59 -0.70 -13.38
C ARG A 107 -1.24 -0.52 -14.74
N LEU A 108 -1.53 0.72 -15.14
CA LEU A 108 -2.10 1.03 -16.45
C LEU A 108 -1.20 0.51 -17.57
N ARG A 109 0.11 0.77 -17.48
CA ARG A 109 1.08 0.27 -18.45
C ARG A 109 1.11 -1.26 -18.51
N THR A 110 1.19 -1.95 -17.37
CA THR A 110 1.24 -3.42 -17.35
C THR A 110 -0.07 -4.05 -17.79
N THR A 111 -1.22 -3.50 -17.40
CA THR A 111 -2.54 -3.98 -17.81
C THR A 111 -2.76 -3.75 -19.29
N TYR A 112 -2.36 -2.60 -19.81
CA TYR A 112 -2.42 -2.31 -21.25
C TYR A 112 -1.53 -3.27 -22.04
N ALA A 113 -0.27 -3.45 -21.62
CA ALA A 113 0.65 -4.40 -22.24
C ALA A 113 0.09 -5.84 -22.22
N ALA A 114 -0.52 -6.25 -21.11
CA ALA A 114 -1.18 -7.55 -21.01
C ALA A 114 -2.38 -7.65 -21.96
N ALA A 115 -3.24 -6.63 -22.02
CA ALA A 115 -4.43 -6.63 -22.87
C ALA A 115 -4.09 -6.73 -24.36
N ILE A 116 -3.03 -6.05 -24.83
CA ILE A 116 -2.59 -6.12 -26.24
C ILE A 116 -1.85 -7.42 -26.56
N SER A 117 -1.28 -8.10 -25.55
CA SER A 117 -0.58 -9.38 -25.75
C SER A 117 -1.52 -10.57 -25.93
N LEU A 118 -2.81 -10.41 -25.60
CA LEU A 118 -3.80 -11.47 -25.73
C LEU A 118 -4.22 -11.68 -27.19
N PRO A 119 -4.48 -12.94 -27.59
CA PRO A 119 -5.06 -13.24 -28.90
C PRO A 119 -6.36 -12.46 -29.12
N ALA A 120 -6.65 -12.05 -30.36
CA ALA A 120 -7.85 -11.26 -30.69
C ALA A 120 -9.17 -11.90 -30.22
N ARG A 121 -9.21 -13.24 -30.12
CA ARG A 121 -10.38 -14.01 -29.62
C ARG A 121 -10.63 -13.82 -28.11
N GLU A 122 -9.62 -13.40 -27.35
CA GLU A 122 -9.64 -13.28 -25.89
C GLU A 122 -9.61 -11.83 -25.41
N GLN A 123 -9.68 -10.84 -26.32
CA GLN A 123 -9.70 -9.42 -25.97
C GLN A 123 -11.00 -8.93 -25.29
N SER A 124 -11.96 -9.83 -25.03
CA SER A 124 -13.12 -9.53 -24.20
C SER A 124 -12.74 -9.43 -22.71
N VAL A 125 -13.55 -8.73 -21.90
CA VAL A 125 -13.32 -8.63 -20.44
C VAL A 125 -13.26 -10.00 -19.77
N LEU A 126 -14.14 -10.92 -20.19
CA LEU A 126 -14.15 -12.30 -19.70
C LEU A 126 -12.91 -13.08 -20.15
N GLY A 127 -12.44 -12.87 -21.39
CA GLY A 127 -11.21 -13.46 -21.89
C GLY A 127 -9.99 -12.98 -21.11
N PHE A 128 -9.88 -11.67 -20.87
CA PHE A 128 -8.84 -11.08 -20.02
C PHE A 128 -8.87 -11.65 -18.60
N LEU A 129 -10.05 -11.76 -17.99
CA LEU A 129 -10.19 -12.33 -16.64
C LEU A 129 -9.79 -13.81 -16.60
N SER A 130 -10.20 -14.59 -17.60
CA SER A 130 -9.82 -15.99 -17.75
C SER A 130 -8.30 -16.13 -17.89
N ALA A 131 -7.68 -15.34 -18.77
CA ALA A 131 -6.23 -15.33 -18.96
C ALA A 131 -5.49 -14.87 -17.70
N ALA A 132 -6.01 -13.87 -16.98
CA ALA A 132 -5.44 -13.41 -15.71
C ALA A 132 -5.50 -14.50 -14.64
N LEU A 133 -6.63 -15.22 -14.53
CA LEU A 133 -6.78 -16.37 -13.61
C LEU A 133 -5.89 -17.55 -14.00
N ALA A 134 -5.76 -17.83 -15.30
CA ALA A 134 -4.83 -18.84 -15.80
C ALA A 134 -3.39 -18.47 -15.45
N THR A 135 -3.00 -17.21 -15.66
CA THR A 135 -1.67 -16.69 -15.30
C THR A 135 -1.46 -16.74 -13.78
N LEU A 136 -2.45 -16.38 -12.98
CA LEU A 136 -2.41 -16.46 -11.51
C LEU A 136 -2.09 -17.88 -11.02
N HIS A 137 -2.56 -18.91 -11.72
CA HIS A 137 -2.30 -20.32 -11.40
C HIS A 137 -1.16 -20.96 -12.21
N ALA A 138 -0.56 -20.24 -13.17
CA ALA A 138 0.47 -20.78 -14.06
C ALA A 138 1.76 -21.16 -13.31
N HIS A 139 2.05 -20.45 -12.22
CA HIS A 139 3.22 -20.74 -11.40
C HIS A 139 2.83 -20.70 -9.92
N PRO A 140 3.19 -21.72 -9.09
CA PRO A 140 2.86 -21.75 -7.66
C PRO A 140 3.28 -20.48 -6.95
N ALA A 141 4.39 -19.93 -7.44
CA ALA A 141 5.02 -18.80 -6.84
C ALA A 141 4.27 -17.47 -7.11
N GLN A 142 3.72 -17.33 -8.31
CA GLN A 142 2.86 -16.21 -8.66
C GLN A 142 1.51 -16.32 -7.94
N SER A 143 0.99 -17.55 -7.83
CA SER A 143 -0.27 -17.83 -7.15
C SER A 143 -0.24 -17.39 -5.69
N SER A 144 0.83 -17.71 -4.95
CA SER A 144 0.96 -17.33 -3.54
C SER A 144 0.88 -15.81 -3.33
N ILE A 145 1.66 -15.04 -4.10
CA ILE A 145 1.68 -13.57 -3.98
C ILE A 145 0.35 -12.97 -4.46
N GLY A 146 -0.21 -13.48 -5.56
CA GLY A 146 -1.47 -12.96 -6.10
C GLY A 146 -2.65 -13.21 -5.15
N TRP A 147 -2.71 -14.39 -4.51
CA TRP A 147 -3.73 -14.70 -3.52
C TRP A 147 -3.60 -13.85 -2.25
N ASP A 148 -2.38 -13.54 -1.80
CA ASP A 148 -2.18 -12.62 -0.68
C ASP A 148 -2.76 -11.24 -0.97
N VAL A 149 -2.55 -10.70 -2.18
CA VAL A 149 -3.13 -9.41 -2.60
C VAL A 149 -4.67 -9.47 -2.63
N ILE A 150 -5.23 -10.58 -3.12
CA ILE A 150 -6.69 -10.78 -3.14
C ILE A 150 -7.24 -10.85 -1.71
N TRP A 151 -6.66 -11.68 -0.85
CA TRP A 151 -7.13 -11.87 0.52
C TRP A 151 -6.97 -10.64 1.39
N THR A 152 -5.87 -9.90 1.24
CA THR A 152 -5.69 -8.61 1.93
C THR A 152 -6.72 -7.57 1.47
N THR A 153 -7.07 -7.56 0.18
CA THR A 153 -8.12 -6.69 -0.34
C THR A 153 -9.50 -7.07 0.20
N ILE A 154 -9.84 -8.36 0.18
CA ILE A 154 -11.10 -8.87 0.76
C ILE A 154 -11.17 -8.54 2.25
N SER A 155 -10.10 -8.77 3.00
CA SER A 155 -10.04 -8.49 4.44
C SER A 155 -10.23 -7.00 4.73
N LEU A 156 -9.62 -6.11 3.92
CA LEU A 156 -9.86 -4.67 4.04
C LEU A 156 -11.32 -4.32 3.76
N LEU A 157 -11.92 -4.87 2.70
CA LEU A 157 -13.32 -4.60 2.35
C LEU A 157 -14.29 -5.10 3.42
N LEU A 158 -14.05 -6.29 3.98
CA LEU A 158 -14.82 -6.83 5.10
C LEU A 158 -14.65 -5.96 6.34
N TRP A 159 -13.43 -5.53 6.65
CA TRP A 159 -13.18 -4.60 7.75
C TRP A 159 -13.93 -3.28 7.53
N LEU A 160 -13.88 -2.69 6.33
CA LEU A 160 -14.64 -1.47 6.01
C LEU A 160 -16.17 -1.66 6.11
N ALA A 161 -16.67 -2.85 5.80
CA ALA A 161 -18.09 -3.17 5.87
C ALA A 161 -18.58 -3.44 7.30
N PHE A 162 -17.75 -4.07 8.14
CA PHE A 162 -18.14 -4.59 9.45
C PHE A 162 -17.48 -3.89 10.64
N ALA A 163 -16.52 -2.97 10.42
CA ALA A 163 -15.85 -2.26 11.50
C ALA A 163 -16.90 -1.60 12.42
N PRO A 164 -16.89 -1.91 13.72
CA PRO A 164 -17.74 -1.22 14.67
C PRO A 164 -17.41 0.28 14.61
N PRO A 165 -18.39 1.17 14.82
CA PRO A 165 -18.08 2.57 15.08
C PRO A 165 -17.11 2.60 16.26
N THR A 166 -15.87 3.03 16.04
CA THR A 166 -14.88 3.11 17.12
C THR A 166 -15.46 4.00 18.21
N ALA A 167 -15.76 3.40 19.36
CA ALA A 167 -16.35 4.05 20.50
C ALA A 167 -15.32 5.01 21.12
N THR A 168 -15.16 6.19 20.54
CA THR A 168 -14.52 7.30 21.23
C THR A 168 -15.52 7.82 22.27
N PRO A 169 -15.19 7.77 23.58
CA PRO A 169 -16.16 7.91 24.66
C PRO A 169 -16.72 9.32 24.91
N SER A 170 -16.47 10.32 24.05
CA SER A 170 -16.66 11.73 24.45
C SER A 170 -17.37 12.67 23.47
N SER A 171 -18.15 12.20 22.49
CA SER A 171 -19.00 13.14 21.75
C SER A 171 -20.34 12.53 21.32
N ALA A 172 -21.39 12.96 22.02
CA ALA A 172 -22.78 12.61 21.79
C ALA A 172 -23.34 13.28 20.53
N ARG A 173 -22.85 12.85 19.36
CA ARG A 173 -23.50 12.90 18.05
C ARG A 173 -22.45 12.47 17.04
N ARG A 174 -22.43 11.18 16.70
CA ARG A 174 -21.59 10.67 15.63
C ARG A 174 -22.46 9.91 14.64
N THR A 175 -22.60 10.50 13.47
CA THR A 175 -23.20 9.89 12.29
C THR A 175 -22.24 8.82 11.78
N LYS A 176 -22.78 7.69 11.31
CA LYS A 176 -22.01 6.67 10.59
C LYS A 176 -21.17 7.36 9.49
N PRO A 177 -19.92 6.92 9.22
CA PRO A 177 -19.16 7.46 8.10
C PRO A 177 -20.04 7.41 6.85
N PRO A 178 -20.13 8.50 6.08
CA PRO A 178 -21.04 8.55 4.95
C PRO A 178 -20.66 7.41 3.98
N ARG A 179 -21.67 6.66 3.51
CA ARG A 179 -21.48 5.48 2.63
C ARG A 179 -20.56 5.78 1.43
N SER A 180 -20.54 7.04 0.97
CA SER A 180 -19.65 7.53 -0.09
C SER A 180 -18.16 7.34 0.22
N THR A 181 -17.76 7.47 1.48
CA THR A 181 -16.36 7.36 1.91
C THR A 181 -15.87 5.91 1.94
N LEU A 182 -16.74 5.00 2.38
CA LEU A 182 -16.48 3.56 2.30
C LEU A 182 -16.38 3.11 0.84
N LEU A 183 -17.29 3.60 0.00
CA LEU A 183 -17.27 3.33 -1.43
C LEU A 183 -15.99 3.86 -2.09
N MET A 184 -15.60 5.11 -1.80
CA MET A 184 -14.35 5.68 -2.31
C MET A 184 -13.13 4.89 -1.82
N SER A 185 -13.08 4.47 -0.56
CA SER A 185 -11.96 3.68 -0.03
C SER A 185 -11.89 2.29 -0.67
N ALA A 186 -13.04 1.66 -0.92
CA ALA A 186 -13.14 0.38 -1.62
C ALA A 186 -12.70 0.49 -3.08
N ILE A 187 -13.21 1.48 -3.82
CA ILE A 187 -12.81 1.78 -5.20
C ILE A 187 -11.32 2.08 -5.26
N THR A 188 -10.82 2.90 -4.33
CA THR A 188 -9.39 3.26 -4.30
C THR A 188 -8.52 2.04 -3.98
N SER A 189 -8.98 1.13 -3.12
CA SER A 189 -8.25 -0.10 -2.81
C SER A 189 -8.20 -1.06 -4.01
N LEU A 190 -9.32 -1.18 -4.73
CA LEU A 190 -9.40 -1.98 -5.96
C LEU A 190 -8.52 -1.42 -7.08
N LEU A 191 -8.61 -0.11 -7.33
CA LEU A 191 -7.91 0.53 -8.44
C LEU A 191 -6.41 0.76 -8.14
N PHE A 192 -6.06 1.17 -6.92
CA PHE A 192 -4.72 1.67 -6.59
C PHE A 192 -3.91 0.72 -5.70
N SER A 193 -4.57 -0.04 -4.82
CA SER A 193 -4.06 -1.02 -3.83
C SER A 193 -4.59 -0.71 -2.43
N VAL A 194 -4.73 -1.74 -1.61
CA VAL A 194 -4.93 -1.67 -0.15
C VAL A 194 -3.99 -0.68 0.53
N GLY A 195 -2.73 -0.61 0.06
CA GLY A 195 -1.71 0.28 0.64
C GLY A 195 -2.00 1.78 0.49
N ILE A 196 -2.89 2.17 -0.42
CA ILE A 196 -3.30 3.57 -0.63
C ILE A 196 -4.70 3.81 -0.07
N GLY A 197 -5.62 2.86 -0.24
CA GLY A 197 -6.98 2.97 0.26
C GLY A 197 -7.07 2.93 1.79
N ALA A 198 -6.27 2.08 2.44
CA ALA A 198 -6.30 1.96 3.90
C ALA A 198 -5.88 3.26 4.62
N PRO A 199 -4.74 3.90 4.30
CA PRO A 199 -4.39 5.18 4.93
C PRO A 199 -5.45 6.27 4.76
N LEU A 200 -6.12 6.35 3.61
CA LEU A 200 -7.20 7.33 3.40
C LEU A 200 -8.39 7.07 4.34
N ALA A 201 -8.79 5.81 4.49
CA ALA A 201 -9.84 5.42 5.43
C ALA A 201 -9.46 5.74 6.88
N PHE A 202 -8.21 5.49 7.29
CA PHE A 202 -7.76 5.72 8.66
C PHE A 202 -7.43 7.20 8.98
N HIS A 203 -7.06 8.03 7.99
CA HIS A 203 -6.67 9.42 8.24
C HIS A 203 -7.89 10.34 8.48
N GLN A 204 -9.06 10.01 7.92
CA GLN A 204 -10.29 10.77 8.15
C GLN A 204 -10.75 10.71 9.61
N ASP A 205 -10.58 9.56 10.29
CA ASP A 205 -10.89 9.43 11.72
C ASP A 205 -10.04 10.37 12.60
N VAL A 206 -8.83 10.72 12.16
CA VAL A 206 -7.93 11.59 12.91
C VAL A 206 -8.37 13.05 12.81
N ASP A 207 -8.68 13.52 11.59
CA ASP A 207 -8.99 14.93 11.32
C ASP A 207 -10.34 15.35 11.96
N ASP A 208 -11.34 14.46 12.00
CA ASP A 208 -12.64 14.74 12.65
C ASP A 208 -12.51 14.91 14.17
N SER A 209 -11.71 14.07 14.83
CA SER A 209 -11.51 14.12 16.30
C SER A 209 -10.86 15.43 16.77
N THR A 210 -10.16 16.11 15.85
CA THR A 210 -9.37 17.30 16.12
C THR A 210 -10.14 18.61 16.01
N LEU A 211 -11.18 18.67 15.20
CA LEU A 211 -12.04 19.85 15.05
C LEU A 211 -12.99 20.00 16.25
N THR A 212 -13.50 18.89 16.78
CA THR A 212 -14.41 18.91 17.94
C THR A 212 -13.74 19.46 19.21
N LYS A 213 -12.45 19.19 19.43
CA LYS A 213 -11.73 19.67 20.61
C LYS A 213 -11.43 21.18 20.60
N ALA A 214 -11.39 21.81 19.42
CA ALA A 214 -11.13 23.24 19.30
C ALA A 214 -12.37 24.12 19.54
N GLN A 215 -13.56 23.51 19.61
CA GLN A 215 -14.82 24.23 19.86
C GLN A 215 -15.31 24.13 21.32
N VAL A 216 -14.61 23.38 22.18
CA VAL A 216 -15.00 23.15 23.59
C VAL A 216 -14.02 23.82 24.57
N SER A 217 -13.08 24.63 24.05
CA SER A 217 -12.14 25.46 24.82
C SER A 217 -12.36 26.92 24.48
#